data_AF-A0A1Y3MXT9-F1
#
_entry.id   AF-A0A1Y3MXT9-F1
#
_cell.length_a   1.000
_cell.length_b   1.000
_cell.length_c   1.000
_cell.angle_alpha   90.00
_cell.angle_beta   90.00
_cell.angle_gamma   90.00
#
_symmetry.space_group_name_H-M   'P 1'
#
loop_
_entity.id
_entity.type
_entity.pdbx_description
1 polymer ?
#
loop_
_entity_poly.entity_id
_entity_poly.type
_entity_poly.pdbx_seq_one_letter_code
_entity_poly.pdbx_strand_id
1 'polypeptide(L)'
;MDQESIIQAKLEYFLVHTKEDIFPFIVNIIFKSFIKNNFFPWLLLVLFLNRNKWKRSVIYLLIAFWLTISIGKLIYNFFYTGHHYLPINENENNAYQYVFWFNTIYGFFIFMAEIVGDWYLLIRTKAILRNQKIPVVYMTCILYNISKAVIIIYNIFSVRFAKTEEDEKEINRILIIWTIMLLISQITNIFYDISIIYYLKKDLFNHYKKNKVPTPNKFIEKLKWISEYRIIASIIISFILIFFYAIKYIALFINKSVAEMKDIYGYDIREALIYFNYYFMYIDQILLRFYVERNNPKFKISSTNSNMFRGEVNLNLKEISSTLSLTSIHSNEKGITNW
;
A
#
# COMPACT_ATOMS: atom_id res chain seq x y z
N MET A 1 -55.34 9.57 -3.27
CA MET A 1 -54.20 10.50 -3.40
C MET A 1 -53.19 9.80 -4.26
N ASP A 2 -52.89 10.36 -5.43
CA ASP A 2 -52.17 9.65 -6.49
C ASP A 2 -50.70 9.46 -6.11
N GLN A 3 -50.11 8.30 -6.40
CA GLN A 3 -48.71 8.00 -6.06
C GLN A 3 -47.75 9.02 -6.66
N GLU A 4 -48.07 9.51 -7.87
CA GLU A 4 -47.30 10.56 -8.55
C GLU A 4 -47.28 11.87 -7.77
N SER A 5 -48.40 12.27 -7.15
CA SER A 5 -48.48 13.52 -6.36
C SER A 5 -47.61 13.47 -5.10
N ILE A 6 -47.47 12.29 -4.48
CA ILE A 6 -46.62 12.07 -3.31
C ILE A 6 -45.13 12.08 -3.72
N ILE A 7 -44.80 11.49 -4.87
CA ILE A 7 -43.44 11.48 -5.40
C ILE A 7 -43.01 12.90 -5.78
N GLN A 8 -43.85 13.66 -6.48
CA GLN A 8 -43.58 15.06 -6.82
C GLN A 8 -43.37 15.93 -5.58
N ALA A 9 -44.25 15.82 -4.56
CA ALA A 9 -44.09 16.58 -3.32
C ALA A 9 -42.80 16.22 -2.56
N LYS A 10 -42.40 14.94 -2.55
CA LYS A 10 -41.11 14.51 -1.96
C LYS A 10 -39.92 15.03 -2.76
N LEU A 11 -39.99 15.04 -4.08
CA LEU A 11 -38.96 15.58 -4.97
C LEU A 11 -38.81 17.09 -4.83
N GLU A 12 -39.90 17.83 -4.76
CA GLU A 12 -39.87 19.28 -4.54
C GLU A 12 -39.35 19.63 -3.16
N TYR A 13 -39.81 18.93 -2.11
CA TYR A 13 -39.27 19.10 -0.76
C TYR A 13 -37.76 18.82 -0.72
N PHE A 14 -37.33 17.73 -1.36
CA PHE A 14 -35.92 17.36 -1.48
C PHE A 14 -35.14 18.46 -2.22
N LEU A 15 -35.59 18.91 -3.38
CA LEU A 15 -34.92 19.94 -4.19
C LEU A 15 -34.87 21.31 -3.52
N VAL A 16 -35.90 21.67 -2.75
CA VAL A 16 -35.96 22.94 -2.01
C VAL A 16 -35.00 22.92 -0.82
N HIS A 17 -34.96 21.83 -0.04
CA HIS A 17 -34.05 21.73 1.11
C HIS A 17 -32.61 21.38 0.73
N THR A 18 -32.37 20.75 -0.42
CA THR A 18 -31.00 20.43 -0.85
C THR A 18 -30.29 21.58 -1.55
N LYS A 19 -30.98 22.54 -2.18
CA LYS A 19 -30.30 23.60 -2.94
C LYS A 19 -29.38 24.48 -2.10
N GLU A 20 -29.70 24.75 -0.84
CA GLU A 20 -28.85 25.56 0.04
C GLU A 20 -27.70 24.74 0.68
N ASP A 21 -27.81 23.40 0.74
CA ASP A 21 -26.88 22.52 1.45
C ASP A 21 -26.05 21.57 0.55
N ILE A 22 -26.29 21.50 -0.77
CA ILE A 22 -25.55 20.61 -1.68
C ILE A 22 -24.06 20.91 -1.72
N PHE A 23 -23.66 22.19 -1.73
CA PHE A 23 -22.24 22.55 -1.85
C PHE A 23 -21.45 22.14 -0.59
N PRO A 24 -21.84 22.53 0.65
CA PRO A 24 -21.21 22.03 1.86
C PRO A 24 -21.17 20.49 1.94
N PHE A 25 -22.25 19.85 1.48
CA PHE A 25 -22.34 18.39 1.42
C PHE A 25 -21.29 17.75 0.51
N ILE A 26 -21.18 18.21 -0.74
CA ILE A 26 -20.19 17.70 -1.71
C ILE A 26 -18.77 17.95 -1.18
N VAL A 27 -18.51 19.14 -0.65
CA VAL A 27 -17.20 19.49 -0.07
C VAL A 27 -16.85 18.55 1.08
N ASN A 28 -17.79 18.24 1.98
CA ASN A 28 -17.56 17.32 3.09
C ASN A 28 -17.25 15.89 2.60
N ILE A 29 -17.96 15.40 1.57
CA ILE A 29 -17.68 14.08 0.99
C ILE A 29 -16.27 14.03 0.39
N ILE A 30 -15.90 15.04 -0.40
CA ILE A 30 -14.56 15.13 -1.01
C ILE A 30 -13.50 15.18 0.10
N PHE A 31 -13.70 16.02 1.10
CA PHE A 31 -12.78 16.15 2.23
C PHE A 31 -12.61 14.82 3.00
N LYS A 32 -13.71 14.13 3.30
CA LYS A 32 -13.68 12.82 3.96
C LYS A 32 -12.95 11.76 3.13
N SER A 33 -13.08 11.81 1.82
CA SER A 33 -12.56 10.78 0.92
C SER A 33 -11.08 10.97 0.55
N PHE A 34 -10.62 12.21 0.45
CA PHE A 34 -9.24 12.53 0.06
C PHE A 34 -8.38 12.92 1.27
N ILE A 35 -8.86 13.85 2.10
CA ILE A 35 -8.06 14.44 3.18
C ILE A 35 -8.09 13.56 4.43
N LYS A 36 -9.26 13.04 4.82
CA LYS A 36 -9.37 12.10 5.94
C LYS A 36 -8.98 10.65 5.56
N ASN A 37 -8.48 10.42 4.34
CA ASN A 37 -7.94 9.10 3.99
C ASN A 37 -6.69 8.82 4.83
N ASN A 38 -6.64 7.66 5.49
CA ASN A 38 -5.55 7.31 6.38
C ASN A 38 -4.16 7.33 5.73
N PHE A 39 -4.06 7.18 4.39
CA PHE A 39 -2.80 7.27 3.66
C PHE A 39 -2.37 8.70 3.31
N PHE A 40 -3.26 9.68 3.40
CA PHE A 40 -2.97 11.06 2.99
C PHE A 40 -1.84 11.72 3.81
N PRO A 41 -1.81 11.63 5.16
CA PRO A 41 -0.70 12.17 5.94
C PRO A 41 0.65 11.54 5.56
N TRP A 42 0.66 10.23 5.29
CA TRP A 42 1.86 9.51 4.87
C TRP A 42 2.33 9.93 3.48
N LEU A 43 1.40 10.15 2.55
CA LEU A 43 1.71 10.67 1.22
C LEU A 43 2.33 12.07 1.31
N LEU A 44 1.73 12.98 2.09
CA LEU A 44 2.27 14.32 2.31
C LEU A 44 3.68 14.28 2.89
N LEU A 45 3.92 13.41 3.88
CA LEU A 45 5.25 13.24 4.47
C LEU A 45 6.27 12.75 3.43
N VAL A 46 5.92 11.76 2.60
CA VAL A 46 6.80 11.27 1.53
C VAL A 46 7.08 12.37 0.50
N LEU A 47 6.07 13.14 0.10
CA LEU A 47 6.22 14.24 -0.87
C LEU A 47 7.09 15.36 -0.32
N PHE A 48 6.87 15.74 0.94
CA PHE A 48 7.66 16.75 1.65
C PHE A 48 9.13 16.34 1.74
N LEU A 49 9.40 15.13 2.23
CA LEU A 49 10.77 14.59 2.34
C LEU A 49 11.45 14.46 0.97
N ASN A 50 10.68 14.29 -0.10
CA ASN A 50 11.19 14.15 -1.46
C ASN A 50 11.07 15.40 -2.34
N ARG A 51 10.77 16.58 -1.80
CA ARG A 51 10.55 17.85 -2.55
C ARG A 51 11.48 18.12 -3.73
N ASN A 52 12.76 17.77 -3.62
CA ASN A 52 13.77 18.03 -4.67
C ASN A 52 13.90 16.90 -5.72
N LYS A 53 13.21 15.76 -5.56
CA LYS A 53 13.40 14.54 -6.38
C LYS A 53 12.07 13.80 -6.65
N TRP A 54 11.03 14.51 -7.05
CA TRP A 54 9.70 13.93 -7.34
C TRP A 54 9.65 13.00 -8.54
N LYS A 55 10.63 13.07 -9.46
CA LYS A 55 10.68 12.24 -10.68
C LYS A 55 10.92 10.74 -10.42
N ARG A 56 11.00 10.30 -9.16
CA ARG A 56 11.19 8.87 -8.83
C ARG A 56 9.89 8.11 -9.10
N SER A 57 9.98 7.04 -9.89
CA SER A 57 8.83 6.19 -10.26
C SER A 57 7.99 5.73 -9.06
N VAL A 58 8.65 5.46 -7.93
CA VAL A 58 7.98 5.01 -6.70
C VAL A 58 7.04 6.07 -6.11
N ILE A 59 7.35 7.37 -6.26
CA ILE A 59 6.48 8.44 -5.76
C ILE A 59 5.18 8.49 -6.57
N TYR A 60 5.26 8.36 -7.90
CA TYR A 60 4.08 8.29 -8.75
C TYR A 60 3.20 7.09 -8.43
N LEU A 61 3.80 5.94 -8.09
CA LEU A 61 3.05 4.76 -7.65
C LEU A 61 2.30 5.02 -6.34
N LEU A 62 2.93 5.66 -5.36
CA LEU A 62 2.26 6.02 -4.09
C LEU A 62 1.11 7.03 -4.30
N ILE A 63 1.30 8.02 -5.17
CA ILE A 63 0.22 8.95 -5.56
C ILE A 63 -0.92 8.19 -6.23
N ALA A 64 -0.62 7.33 -7.20
CA ALA A 64 -1.62 6.54 -7.92
C ALA A 64 -2.40 5.61 -6.97
N PHE A 65 -1.70 4.96 -6.04
CA PHE A 65 -2.31 4.13 -5.00
C PHE A 65 -3.28 4.95 -4.12
N TRP A 66 -2.81 6.06 -3.54
CA TRP A 66 -3.66 6.93 -2.70
C TRP A 66 -4.87 7.46 -3.47
N LEU A 67 -4.64 7.95 -4.70
CA LEU A 67 -5.69 8.51 -5.55
C LEU A 67 -6.77 7.47 -5.84
N THR A 68 -6.37 6.23 -6.20
CA THR A 68 -7.32 5.16 -6.54
C THR A 68 -8.15 4.76 -5.32
N ILE A 69 -7.54 4.63 -4.12
CA ILE A 69 -8.29 4.40 -2.87
C ILE A 69 -9.24 5.56 -2.57
N SER A 70 -8.78 6.80 -2.71
CA SER A 70 -9.61 7.97 -2.43
C SER A 70 -10.80 8.10 -3.38
N ILE A 71 -10.66 7.72 -4.66
CA ILE A 71 -11.78 7.64 -5.59
C ILE A 71 -12.77 6.56 -5.16
N GLY A 72 -12.30 5.38 -4.75
CA GLY A 72 -13.16 4.36 -4.17
C GLY A 72 -13.96 4.88 -2.98
N LYS A 73 -13.28 5.52 -2.01
CA LYS A 73 -13.93 6.13 -0.83
C LYS A 73 -14.89 7.26 -1.19
N LEU A 74 -14.60 8.04 -2.23
CA LEU A 74 -15.48 9.09 -2.74
C LEU A 74 -16.80 8.48 -3.21
N ILE A 75 -16.72 7.45 -4.05
CA ILE A 75 -17.87 6.71 -4.56
C ILE A 75 -18.67 6.10 -3.41
N TYR A 76 -18.00 5.41 -2.49
CA TYR A 76 -18.65 4.81 -1.32
C TYR A 76 -19.37 5.86 -0.46
N ASN A 77 -18.71 6.96 -0.08
CA ASN A 77 -19.32 8.00 0.74
C ASN A 77 -20.46 8.72 0.00
N PHE A 78 -20.30 9.00 -1.29
CA PHE A 78 -21.34 9.64 -2.10
C PHE A 78 -22.62 8.79 -2.11
N PHE A 79 -22.49 7.48 -2.31
CA PHE A 79 -23.63 6.58 -2.36
C PHE A 79 -24.19 6.25 -0.97
N TYR A 80 -23.34 5.99 0.01
CA TYR A 80 -23.77 5.72 1.38
C TYR A 80 -24.58 6.89 1.94
N THR A 81 -24.09 8.11 1.73
CA THR A 81 -24.79 9.29 2.21
C THR A 81 -25.98 9.64 1.32
N GLY A 82 -25.89 9.49 0.00
CA GLY A 82 -27.02 9.67 -0.92
C GLY A 82 -28.19 8.72 -0.62
N HIS A 83 -27.92 7.47 -0.23
CA HIS A 83 -28.94 6.50 0.17
C HIS A 83 -29.68 6.94 1.44
N HIS A 84 -29.02 7.59 2.39
CA HIS A 84 -29.71 8.13 3.57
C HIS A 84 -30.68 9.26 3.24
N TYR A 85 -30.46 9.95 2.11
CA TYR A 85 -31.24 11.11 1.71
C TYR A 85 -32.32 10.80 0.67
N LEU A 86 -32.17 9.73 -0.10
CA LEU A 86 -33.20 9.26 -1.02
C LEU A 86 -34.17 8.34 -0.26
N PRO A 87 -35.47 8.68 -0.14
CA PRO A 87 -36.46 7.79 0.44
C PRO A 87 -36.71 6.63 -0.53
N ILE A 88 -35.82 5.65 -0.51
CA ILE A 88 -35.99 4.42 -1.27
C ILE A 88 -37.16 3.69 -0.61
N ASN A 89 -38.24 3.54 -1.37
CA ASN A 89 -39.40 2.78 -0.93
C ASN A 89 -38.93 1.35 -0.69
N GLU A 90 -38.96 0.86 0.55
CA GLU A 90 -38.45 -0.46 0.93
C GLU A 90 -39.11 -1.60 0.12
N ASN A 91 -40.28 -1.33 -0.45
CA ASN A 91 -41.03 -2.25 -1.30
C ASN A 91 -40.57 -2.32 -2.76
N GLU A 92 -39.61 -1.49 -3.19
CA GLU A 92 -39.08 -1.53 -4.55
C GLU A 92 -37.82 -2.42 -4.62
N ASN A 93 -37.94 -3.57 -5.30
CA ASN A 93 -36.85 -4.53 -5.59
C ASN A 93 -35.55 -3.88 -6.14
N ASN A 94 -35.60 -2.64 -6.62
CA ASN A 94 -34.46 -1.93 -7.18
C ASN A 94 -33.45 -1.45 -6.11
N ALA A 95 -33.86 -1.27 -4.85
CA ALA A 95 -33.03 -0.77 -3.76
C ALA A 95 -31.74 -1.60 -3.57
N TYR A 96 -31.91 -2.92 -3.45
CA TYR A 96 -30.81 -3.87 -3.27
C TYR A 96 -29.85 -3.83 -4.45
N GLN A 97 -30.37 -3.78 -5.68
CA GLN A 97 -29.57 -3.75 -6.88
C GLN A 97 -28.62 -2.53 -6.92
N TYR A 98 -29.09 -1.35 -6.49
CA TYR A 98 -28.24 -0.16 -6.39
C TYR A 98 -27.10 -0.34 -5.37
N VAL A 99 -27.41 -0.83 -4.16
CA VAL A 99 -26.40 -1.09 -3.12
C VAL A 99 -25.33 -2.06 -3.63
N PHE A 100 -25.73 -3.13 -4.33
CA PHE A 100 -24.80 -4.07 -4.94
C PHE A 100 -23.91 -3.41 -6.02
N TRP A 101 -24.48 -2.60 -6.92
CA TRP A 101 -23.69 -1.87 -7.92
C TRP A 101 -22.65 -0.95 -7.28
N PHE A 102 -23.03 -0.23 -6.23
CA PHE A 102 -22.11 0.68 -5.54
C PHE A 102 -20.98 -0.07 -4.84
N ASN A 103 -21.29 -1.17 -4.17
CA ASN A 103 -20.28 -2.04 -3.58
C ASN A 103 -19.34 -2.63 -4.65
N THR A 104 -19.85 -2.97 -5.82
CA THR A 104 -19.05 -3.45 -6.96
C THR A 104 -18.12 -2.37 -7.50
N ILE A 105 -18.59 -1.14 -7.70
CA ILE A 105 -17.75 -0.03 -8.18
C ILE A 105 -16.71 0.33 -7.13
N TYR A 106 -17.10 0.40 -5.85
CA TYR A 106 -16.17 0.61 -4.75
C TYR A 106 -15.09 -0.47 -4.71
N GLY A 107 -15.50 -1.74 -4.75
CA GLY A 107 -14.61 -2.90 -4.80
C GLY A 107 -13.65 -2.85 -5.99
N PHE A 108 -14.11 -2.43 -7.17
CA PHE A 108 -13.27 -2.22 -8.35
C PHE A 108 -12.10 -1.28 -8.05
N PHE A 109 -12.35 -0.11 -7.47
CA PHE A 109 -11.29 0.85 -7.15
C PHE A 109 -10.35 0.34 -6.05
N ILE A 110 -10.88 -0.38 -5.05
CA ILE A 110 -10.04 -0.99 -4.01
C ILE A 110 -9.07 -2.02 -4.61
N PHE A 111 -9.56 -2.97 -5.41
CA PHE A 111 -8.69 -3.97 -6.05
C PHE A 111 -7.74 -3.34 -7.07
N MET A 112 -8.14 -2.28 -7.78
CA MET A 112 -7.23 -1.54 -8.65
C MET A 112 -6.12 -0.85 -7.87
N ALA A 113 -6.43 -0.25 -6.73
CA ALA A 113 -5.42 0.32 -5.85
C ALA A 113 -4.48 -0.77 -5.34
N GLU A 114 -5.01 -1.93 -4.97
CA GLU A 114 -4.20 -3.07 -4.54
C GLU A 114 -3.21 -3.52 -5.63
N ILE A 115 -3.69 -3.68 -6.87
CA ILE A 115 -2.85 -4.02 -8.02
C ILE A 115 -1.73 -2.99 -8.17
N VAL A 116 -2.05 -1.69 -8.15
CA VAL A 116 -1.05 -0.60 -8.22
C VAL A 116 -0.03 -0.71 -7.08
N GLY A 117 -0.49 -1.00 -5.86
CA GLY A 117 0.34 -1.21 -4.68
C GLY A 117 1.31 -2.38 -4.84
N ASP A 118 0.88 -3.49 -5.43
CA ASP A 118 1.73 -4.69 -5.58
C ASP A 118 2.94 -4.45 -6.49
N TRP A 119 2.80 -3.58 -7.50
CA TRP A 119 3.93 -3.16 -8.35
C TRP A 119 5.06 -2.49 -7.56
N TYR A 120 4.78 -1.95 -6.37
CA TYR A 120 5.78 -1.33 -5.51
C TYR A 120 6.91 -2.32 -5.17
N LEU A 121 6.54 -3.53 -4.75
CA LEU A 121 7.48 -4.57 -4.33
C LEU A 121 8.37 -5.00 -5.49
N LEU A 122 7.79 -5.17 -6.68
CA LEU A 122 8.50 -5.52 -7.91
C LEU A 122 9.50 -4.42 -8.31
N ILE A 123 9.05 -3.15 -8.35
CA ILE A 123 9.89 -2.01 -8.72
C ILE A 123 11.03 -1.83 -7.73
N ARG A 124 10.75 -1.95 -6.42
CA ARG A 124 11.77 -1.86 -5.38
C ARG A 124 12.81 -2.96 -5.51
N THR A 125 12.37 -4.20 -5.70
CA THR A 125 13.25 -5.36 -5.84
C THR A 125 14.14 -5.22 -7.07
N LYS A 126 13.57 -4.76 -8.20
CA LYS A 126 14.34 -4.43 -9.41
C LYS A 126 15.39 -3.35 -9.16
N ALA A 127 15.04 -2.30 -8.42
CA ALA A 127 15.98 -1.22 -8.09
C ALA A 127 17.14 -1.71 -7.21
N ILE A 128 16.89 -2.64 -6.28
CA ILE A 128 17.93 -3.23 -5.40
C ILE A 128 18.85 -4.16 -6.19
N LEU A 129 18.27 -5.05 -7.02
CA LEU A 129 19.01 -6.09 -7.76
C LEU A 129 19.68 -5.58 -9.05
N ARG A 130 19.48 -4.30 -9.38
CA ARG A 130 20.03 -3.65 -10.58
C ARG A 130 19.61 -4.42 -11.86
N ASN A 131 20.48 -4.48 -12.87
CA ASN A 131 20.21 -5.08 -14.19
C ASN A 131 20.06 -6.63 -14.18
N GLN A 132 19.91 -7.26 -13.01
CA GLN A 132 19.66 -8.70 -12.95
C GLN A 132 18.25 -9.03 -13.44
N LYS A 133 18.14 -10.09 -14.24
CA LYS A 133 16.85 -10.60 -14.69
C LYS A 133 16.15 -11.30 -13.51
N ILE A 134 14.94 -10.86 -13.19
CA ILE A 134 14.09 -11.41 -12.12
C ILE A 134 12.78 -12.02 -12.66
N PRO A 135 12.81 -12.92 -13.66
CA PRO A 135 11.61 -13.36 -14.39
C PRO A 135 10.55 -14.00 -13.48
N VAL A 136 10.95 -14.78 -12.46
CA VAL A 136 10.01 -15.42 -11.54
C VAL A 136 9.22 -14.39 -10.73
N VAL A 137 9.84 -13.27 -10.34
CA VAL A 137 9.16 -12.19 -9.60
C VAL A 137 8.12 -11.50 -10.49
N TYR A 138 8.43 -11.29 -11.78
CA TYR A 138 7.43 -10.78 -12.73
C TYR A 138 6.27 -11.76 -12.92
N MET A 139 6.56 -13.04 -13.13
CA MET A 139 5.54 -14.07 -13.35
C MET A 139 4.60 -14.21 -12.16
N THR A 140 5.13 -14.27 -10.94
CA THR A 140 4.33 -14.38 -9.71
C THR A 140 3.55 -13.09 -9.42
N CYS A 141 4.11 -11.91 -9.69
CA CYS A 141 3.39 -10.63 -9.59
C CYS A 141 2.20 -10.57 -10.57
N ILE A 142 2.41 -11.01 -11.83
CA ILE A 142 1.34 -11.07 -12.84
C ILE A 142 0.26 -12.05 -12.40
N LEU A 143 0.64 -13.25 -11.95
CA LEU A 143 -0.32 -14.25 -11.47
C LEU A 143 -1.15 -13.73 -10.28
N TYR A 144 -0.49 -13.06 -9.33
CA TYR A 144 -1.15 -12.45 -8.18
C TYR A 144 -2.12 -11.34 -8.61
N ASN A 145 -1.72 -10.44 -9.51
CA ASN A 145 -2.60 -9.40 -10.04
C ASN A 145 -3.78 -9.96 -10.87
N ILE A 146 -3.57 -11.05 -11.61
CA ILE A 146 -4.65 -11.75 -12.33
C ILE A 146 -5.70 -12.27 -11.35
N SER A 147 -5.29 -12.81 -10.19
CA SER A 147 -6.25 -13.27 -9.16
C SER A 147 -7.20 -12.15 -8.71
N LYS A 148 -6.70 -10.92 -8.57
CA LYS A 148 -7.49 -9.73 -8.22
C LYS A 148 -8.39 -9.28 -9.37
N ALA A 149 -7.87 -9.30 -10.60
CA ALA A 149 -8.67 -9.00 -11.79
C ALA A 149 -9.86 -9.97 -11.94
N VAL A 150 -9.66 -11.27 -11.64
CA VAL A 150 -10.75 -12.25 -11.61
C VAL A 150 -11.80 -11.90 -10.56
N ILE A 151 -11.39 -11.45 -9.35
CA ILE A 151 -12.33 -11.00 -8.31
C ILE A 151 -13.14 -9.78 -8.79
N ILE A 152 -12.49 -8.81 -9.43
CA ILE A 152 -13.17 -7.64 -10.00
C ILE A 152 -14.23 -8.08 -11.01
N ILE A 153 -13.85 -8.92 -11.97
CA ILE A 153 -14.74 -9.43 -13.01
C ILE A 153 -15.92 -10.17 -12.38
N TYR A 154 -15.64 -11.03 -11.39
CA TYR A 154 -16.66 -11.78 -10.67
C TYR A 154 -17.65 -10.85 -9.97
N ASN A 155 -17.18 -9.83 -9.24
CA ASN A 155 -18.06 -8.87 -8.56
C ASN A 155 -19.00 -8.17 -9.54
N ILE A 156 -18.52 -7.79 -10.72
CA ILE A 156 -19.34 -7.15 -11.77
C ILE A 156 -20.46 -8.07 -12.25
N PHE A 157 -20.16 -9.36 -12.47
CA PHE A 157 -21.17 -10.31 -12.94
C PHE A 157 -22.13 -10.76 -11.83
N SER A 158 -21.67 -10.83 -10.58
CA SER A 158 -22.47 -11.26 -9.44
C SER A 158 -23.63 -10.31 -9.11
N VAL A 159 -23.54 -9.02 -9.49
CA VAL A 159 -24.63 -8.04 -9.29
C VAL A 159 -25.94 -8.46 -9.96
N ARG A 160 -25.88 -9.24 -11.05
CA ARG A 160 -27.09 -9.63 -11.80
C ARG A 160 -28.00 -10.62 -11.05
N PHE A 161 -27.48 -11.31 -10.05
CA PHE A 161 -28.16 -12.41 -9.37
C PHE A 161 -28.86 -11.99 -8.06
N ALA A 162 -28.62 -10.77 -7.56
CA ALA A 162 -29.28 -10.25 -6.36
C ALA A 162 -30.59 -9.53 -6.72
N LYS A 163 -31.66 -10.28 -7.03
CA LYS A 163 -32.96 -9.70 -7.43
C LYS A 163 -34.05 -9.80 -6.35
N THR A 164 -33.97 -10.74 -5.43
CA THR A 164 -34.95 -10.93 -4.34
C THR A 164 -34.29 -11.54 -3.10
N GLU A 165 -34.88 -11.28 -1.94
CA GLU A 165 -34.45 -11.83 -0.63
C GLU A 165 -34.65 -13.36 -0.53
N GLU A 166 -35.45 -13.95 -1.44
CA GLU A 166 -35.86 -15.35 -1.43
C GLU A 166 -34.77 -16.37 -1.84
N ASP A 167 -33.63 -15.96 -2.39
CA ASP A 167 -32.54 -16.88 -2.79
C ASP A 167 -31.33 -16.82 -1.85
N GLU A 168 -31.56 -17.03 -0.54
CA GLU A 168 -30.48 -17.20 0.46
C GLU A 168 -29.42 -18.21 0.01
N LYS A 169 -29.84 -19.26 -0.71
CA LYS A 169 -28.95 -20.27 -1.30
C LYS A 169 -28.00 -19.68 -2.35
N GLU A 170 -28.46 -18.76 -3.20
CA GLU A 170 -27.61 -18.13 -4.21
C GLU A 170 -26.67 -17.11 -3.58
N ILE A 171 -27.12 -16.35 -2.59
CA ILE A 171 -26.25 -15.44 -1.81
C ILE A 171 -25.12 -16.23 -1.15
N ASN A 172 -25.44 -17.35 -0.50
CA ASN A 172 -24.43 -18.26 0.08
C ASN A 172 -23.43 -18.74 -0.97
N ARG A 173 -23.92 -19.17 -2.14
CA ARG A 173 -23.06 -19.61 -3.24
C ARG A 173 -22.10 -18.50 -3.69
N ILE A 174 -22.59 -17.27 -3.83
CA ILE A 174 -21.77 -16.11 -4.18
C ILE A 174 -20.70 -15.86 -3.11
N LEU A 175 -21.07 -15.90 -1.83
CA LEU A 175 -20.15 -15.70 -0.71
C LEU A 175 -19.08 -16.80 -0.62
N ILE A 176 -19.44 -18.06 -0.90
CA ILE A 176 -18.51 -19.19 -0.95
C ILE A 176 -17.50 -18.98 -2.08
N ILE A 177 -17.96 -18.69 -3.30
CA ILE A 177 -17.09 -18.46 -4.46
C ILE A 177 -16.17 -17.26 -4.19
N TRP A 178 -16.70 -16.16 -3.66
CA TRP A 178 -15.92 -14.99 -3.29
C TRP A 178 -14.83 -15.32 -2.26
N THR A 179 -15.17 -16.12 -1.23
CA THR A 179 -14.22 -16.57 -0.20
C THR A 179 -13.12 -17.46 -0.80
N ILE A 180 -13.46 -18.36 -1.74
CA ILE A 180 -12.47 -19.16 -2.47
C ILE A 180 -11.54 -18.27 -3.29
N MET A 181 -12.07 -17.26 -3.99
CA MET A 181 -11.23 -16.34 -4.77
C MET A 181 -10.27 -15.54 -3.88
N LEU A 182 -10.72 -15.11 -2.69
CA LEU A 182 -9.85 -14.47 -1.71
C LEU A 182 -8.75 -15.41 -1.22
N LEU A 183 -9.06 -16.68 -0.94
CA LEU A 183 -8.07 -17.70 -0.59
C LEU A 183 -7.01 -17.87 -1.69
N ILE A 184 -7.43 -17.98 -2.95
CA ILE A 184 -6.53 -18.08 -4.11
C ILE A 184 -5.64 -16.83 -4.21
N SER A 185 -6.21 -15.64 -3.99
CA SER A 185 -5.46 -14.39 -3.99
C SER A 185 -4.40 -14.35 -2.87
N GLN A 186 -4.72 -14.82 -1.65
CA GLN A 186 -3.74 -14.90 -0.56
C GLN A 186 -2.64 -15.94 -0.82
N ILE A 187 -2.97 -17.10 -1.38
CA ILE A 187 -1.98 -18.11 -1.74
C ILE A 187 -1.01 -17.56 -2.80
N THR A 188 -1.53 -16.90 -3.83
CA THR A 188 -0.68 -16.27 -4.87
C THR A 188 0.15 -15.11 -4.32
N ASN A 189 -0.35 -14.34 -3.33
CA ASN A 189 0.43 -13.35 -2.59
C ASN A 189 1.65 -13.96 -1.89
N ILE A 190 1.47 -15.10 -1.19
CA ILE A 190 2.57 -15.78 -0.51
C ILE A 190 3.63 -16.24 -1.50
N PHE A 191 3.23 -16.83 -2.64
CA PHE A 191 4.19 -17.20 -3.69
C PHE A 191 4.96 -15.99 -4.23
N TYR A 192 4.27 -14.86 -4.40
CA TYR A 192 4.90 -13.61 -4.80
C TYR A 192 5.92 -13.12 -3.76
N ASP A 193 5.55 -13.04 -2.48
CA ASP A 193 6.45 -12.62 -1.40
C ASP A 193 7.66 -13.55 -1.24
N ILE A 194 7.46 -14.88 -1.30
CA ILE A 194 8.54 -15.87 -1.27
C ILE A 194 9.50 -15.66 -2.45
N SER A 195 8.99 -15.41 -3.65
CA SER A 195 9.83 -15.15 -4.82
C SER A 195 10.73 -13.94 -4.63
N ILE A 196 10.21 -12.88 -3.99
CA ILE A 196 10.99 -11.67 -3.69
C ILE A 196 12.08 -11.98 -2.66
N ILE A 197 11.72 -12.65 -1.55
CA ILE A 197 12.69 -13.03 -0.52
C ILE A 197 13.81 -13.89 -1.11
N TYR A 198 13.46 -14.84 -1.98
CA TYR A 198 14.43 -15.69 -2.65
C TYR A 198 15.47 -14.88 -3.42
N TYR A 199 15.03 -13.93 -4.26
CA TYR A 199 15.94 -13.09 -5.05
C TYR A 199 16.75 -12.12 -4.20
N LEU A 200 16.12 -11.48 -3.20
CA LEU A 200 16.83 -10.61 -2.26
C LEU A 200 17.94 -11.41 -1.57
N LYS A 201 17.62 -12.54 -0.94
CA LYS A 201 18.63 -13.38 -0.25
C LYS A 201 19.76 -13.82 -1.18
N LYS A 202 19.44 -14.30 -2.38
CA LYS A 202 20.44 -14.80 -3.35
C LYS A 202 21.49 -13.74 -3.70
N ASP A 203 21.06 -12.52 -4.00
CA ASP A 203 22.00 -11.44 -4.36
C ASP A 203 22.81 -10.96 -3.16
N LEU A 204 22.20 -10.91 -1.98
CA LEU A 204 22.86 -10.48 -0.76
C LEU A 204 23.98 -11.42 -0.33
N PHE A 205 23.76 -12.74 -0.41
CA PHE A 205 24.80 -13.71 -0.14
C PHE A 205 25.96 -13.59 -1.13
N ASN A 206 25.65 -13.34 -2.40
CA ASN A 206 26.67 -13.10 -3.42
C ASN A 206 27.49 -11.83 -3.13
N HIS A 207 26.84 -10.74 -2.71
CA HIS A 207 27.51 -9.48 -2.42
C HIS A 207 28.36 -9.55 -1.14
N TYR A 208 27.90 -10.27 -0.12
CA TYR A 208 28.66 -10.51 1.12
C TYR A 208 29.89 -11.38 0.86
N LYS A 209 29.76 -12.43 0.04
CA LYS A 209 30.88 -13.30 -0.32
C LYS A 209 31.97 -12.58 -1.13
N LYS A 210 31.57 -11.60 -1.97
CA LYS A 210 32.50 -10.78 -2.77
C LYS A 210 33.20 -9.70 -1.94
N ASN A 211 32.50 -9.07 -1.00
CA ASN A 211 33.05 -8.01 -0.16
C ASN A 211 33.45 -8.55 1.22
N LYS A 212 34.55 -9.30 1.29
CA LYS A 212 35.14 -9.78 2.56
C LYS A 212 35.65 -8.67 3.49
N VAL A 213 35.63 -7.41 3.06
CA VAL A 213 36.04 -6.28 3.90
C VAL A 213 34.85 -5.88 4.78
N PRO A 214 34.96 -6.00 6.12
CA PRO A 214 33.89 -5.62 7.04
C PRO A 214 33.72 -4.09 7.00
N THR A 215 32.77 -3.62 6.19
CA THR A 215 32.44 -2.20 6.19
C THR A 215 31.44 -1.91 7.32
N PRO A 216 31.73 -0.98 8.24
CA PRO A 216 31.00 -0.79 9.50
C PRO A 216 29.65 -0.06 9.36
N ASN A 217 28.97 -0.18 8.21
CA ASN A 217 27.70 0.50 7.98
C ASN A 217 26.51 -0.26 8.62
N LYS A 218 26.51 -0.32 9.96
CA LYS A 218 25.46 -0.93 10.81
C LYS A 218 24.03 -0.52 10.45
N PHE A 219 23.83 0.65 9.83
CA PHE A 219 22.49 1.16 9.53
C PHE A 219 21.94 0.68 8.17
N ILE A 220 22.79 0.41 7.16
CA ILE A 220 22.34 -0.17 5.87
C ILE A 220 21.74 -1.53 6.13
N GLU A 221 22.48 -2.32 6.90
CA GLU A 221 22.04 -3.62 7.34
C GLU A 221 20.71 -3.44 8.06
N LYS A 222 20.59 -2.57 9.07
CA LYS A 222 19.32 -2.32 9.77
C LYS A 222 18.16 -1.92 8.86
N LEU A 223 18.34 -1.04 7.89
CA LEU A 223 17.26 -0.64 6.97
C LEU A 223 16.85 -1.78 6.05
N LYS A 224 17.82 -2.60 5.64
CA LYS A 224 17.59 -3.79 4.86
C LYS A 224 16.83 -4.85 5.68
N TRP A 225 17.22 -5.05 6.95
CA TRP A 225 16.46 -5.83 7.92
C TRP A 225 15.02 -5.33 8.03
N ILE A 226 14.78 -4.01 8.09
CA ILE A 226 13.42 -3.46 8.13
C ILE A 226 12.63 -3.79 6.85
N SER A 227 13.26 -3.69 5.67
CA SER A 227 12.60 -3.99 4.40
C SER A 227 12.28 -5.47 4.20
N GLU A 228 13.16 -6.36 4.66
CA GLU A 228 12.96 -7.81 4.66
C GLU A 228 11.93 -8.22 5.71
N TYR A 229 12.00 -7.61 6.90
CA TYR A 229 11.07 -7.83 8.00
C TYR A 229 9.64 -7.55 7.58
N ARG A 230 9.40 -6.49 6.78
CA ARG A 230 8.07 -6.23 6.23
C ARG A 230 7.56 -7.40 5.37
N ILE A 231 8.38 -7.96 4.48
CA ILE A 231 7.94 -9.06 3.61
C ILE A 231 7.65 -10.31 4.46
N ILE A 232 8.49 -10.57 5.48
CA ILE A 232 8.25 -11.65 6.44
C ILE A 232 6.94 -11.42 7.23
N ALA A 233 6.69 -10.18 7.68
CA ALA A 233 5.46 -9.81 8.35
C ALA A 233 4.24 -9.99 7.45
N SER A 234 4.32 -9.60 6.16
CA SER A 234 3.28 -9.84 5.14
C SER A 234 2.98 -11.33 4.98
N ILE A 235 4.00 -12.20 4.95
CA ILE A 235 3.82 -13.66 4.87
C ILE A 235 3.11 -14.20 6.12
N ILE A 236 3.55 -13.82 7.33
CA ILE A 236 2.93 -14.25 8.59
C ILE A 236 1.45 -13.84 8.62
N ILE A 237 1.18 -12.59 8.27
CA ILE A 237 -0.19 -12.04 8.17
C ILE A 237 -1.02 -12.81 7.14
N SER A 238 -0.44 -13.15 5.99
CA SER A 238 -1.13 -13.90 4.93
C SER A 238 -1.51 -15.31 5.42
N PHE A 239 -0.64 -15.99 6.18
CA PHE A 239 -1.00 -17.27 6.81
C PHE A 239 -2.15 -17.15 7.81
N ILE A 240 -2.15 -16.10 8.63
CA ILE A 240 -3.25 -15.81 9.56
C ILE A 240 -4.56 -15.58 8.78
N LEU A 241 -4.53 -14.85 7.67
CA LEU A 241 -5.70 -14.64 6.81
C LEU A 241 -6.23 -15.93 6.20
N ILE A 242 -5.34 -16.78 5.68
CA ILE A 242 -5.73 -18.07 5.12
C ILE A 242 -6.47 -18.89 6.16
N PHE A 243 -5.99 -18.90 7.41
CA PHE A 243 -6.66 -19.58 8.51
C PHE A 243 -8.08 -19.02 8.75
N PHE A 244 -8.25 -17.70 8.84
CA PHE A 244 -9.58 -17.09 9.02
C PHE A 244 -10.51 -17.34 7.83
N TYR A 245 -10.02 -17.28 6.60
CA TYR A 245 -10.83 -17.57 5.42
C TYR A 245 -11.20 -19.05 5.32
N ALA A 246 -10.34 -19.96 5.76
CA ALA A 246 -10.65 -21.38 5.84
C ALA A 246 -11.77 -21.64 6.85
N ILE A 247 -11.71 -21.03 8.04
CA ILE A 247 -12.80 -21.11 9.04
C ILE A 247 -14.09 -20.56 8.45
N LYS A 248 -14.05 -19.38 7.83
CA LYS A 248 -15.22 -18.77 7.19
C LYS A 248 -15.82 -19.68 6.11
N TYR A 249 -14.98 -20.28 5.27
CA TYR A 249 -15.42 -21.21 4.23
C TYR A 249 -16.14 -22.42 4.85
N ILE A 250 -15.57 -23.03 5.90
CA ILE A 250 -16.19 -24.15 6.61
C ILE A 250 -17.52 -23.72 7.25
N ALA A 251 -17.56 -22.55 7.89
CA ALA A 251 -18.78 -22.02 8.50
C ALA A 251 -19.90 -21.81 7.47
N LEU A 252 -19.60 -21.20 6.32
CA LEU A 252 -20.54 -21.04 5.20
C LEU A 252 -20.99 -22.36 4.58
N PHE A 253 -20.12 -23.38 4.63
CA PHE A 253 -20.44 -24.71 4.12
C PHE A 253 -21.38 -25.48 5.06
N ILE A 254 -21.20 -25.33 6.38
CA ILE A 254 -21.99 -26.03 7.41
C ILE A 254 -23.31 -25.29 7.70
N ASN A 255 -23.22 -23.99 8.00
CA ASN A 255 -24.36 -23.16 8.35
C ASN A 255 -24.94 -22.55 7.08
N LYS A 256 -26.13 -23.02 6.69
CA LYS A 256 -26.84 -22.53 5.51
C LYS A 256 -27.48 -21.15 5.69
N SER A 257 -27.48 -20.57 6.89
CA SER A 257 -28.11 -19.25 7.10
C SER A 257 -27.10 -18.10 7.01
N VAL A 258 -27.35 -17.14 6.11
CA VAL A 258 -26.50 -15.95 5.89
C VAL A 258 -26.74 -14.90 6.98
N ALA A 259 -27.96 -14.86 7.52
CA ALA A 259 -28.43 -13.79 8.39
C ALA A 259 -27.62 -13.65 9.70
N GLU A 260 -27.11 -14.76 10.25
CA GLU A 260 -26.36 -14.76 11.51
C GLU A 260 -24.85 -14.47 11.32
N MET A 261 -24.35 -14.51 10.08
CA MET A 261 -22.93 -14.26 9.76
C MET A 261 -22.65 -12.84 9.28
N LYS A 262 -23.66 -11.95 9.32
CA LYS A 262 -23.58 -10.57 8.82
C LYS A 262 -22.63 -9.67 9.64
N ASP A 263 -22.24 -10.09 10.85
CA ASP A 263 -21.25 -9.38 11.68
C ASP A 263 -19.87 -10.07 11.70
N ILE A 264 -19.75 -11.27 11.13
CA ILE A 264 -18.49 -12.01 11.01
C ILE A 264 -17.89 -11.77 9.61
N TYR A 265 -17.99 -10.55 9.09
CA TYR A 265 -17.33 -10.22 7.84
C TYR A 265 -15.85 -9.94 8.12
N GLY A 266 -15.00 -10.90 7.79
CA GLY A 266 -13.55 -10.71 7.65
C GLY A 266 -13.13 -9.64 6.62
N TYR A 267 -14.05 -8.78 6.17
CA TYR A 267 -13.79 -7.57 5.41
C TYR A 267 -12.92 -6.60 6.24
N ASP A 268 -13.24 -6.39 7.51
CA ASP A 268 -12.48 -5.47 8.38
C ASP A 268 -11.06 -5.99 8.64
N ILE A 269 -10.92 -7.30 8.88
CA ILE A 269 -9.62 -7.94 9.04
C ILE A 269 -8.82 -7.83 7.73
N ARG A 270 -9.44 -8.11 6.58
CA ARG A 270 -8.79 -7.96 5.27
C ARG A 270 -8.32 -6.52 5.04
N GLU A 271 -9.19 -5.55 5.28
CA GLU A 271 -8.91 -4.13 5.10
C GLU A 271 -7.76 -3.67 6.02
N ALA A 272 -7.78 -4.06 7.29
CA ALA A 272 -6.72 -3.75 8.24
C ALA A 272 -5.35 -4.27 7.76
N LEU A 273 -5.31 -5.44 7.15
CA LEU A 273 -4.08 -6.07 6.71
C LEU A 273 -3.56 -5.52 5.37
N ILE A 274 -4.47 -5.20 4.45
CA ILE A 274 -4.18 -4.39 3.27
C ILE A 274 -3.57 -3.07 3.70
N TYR A 275 -4.19 -2.40 4.68
CA TYR A 275 -3.69 -1.14 5.20
C TYR A 275 -2.32 -1.30 5.84
N PHE A 276 -2.10 -2.35 6.62
CA PHE A 276 -0.79 -2.68 7.17
C PHE A 276 0.27 -2.75 6.06
N ASN A 277 0.09 -3.61 5.06
CA ASN A 277 1.06 -3.79 3.98
C ASN A 277 1.36 -2.48 3.24
N TYR A 278 0.35 -1.66 3.02
CA TYR A 278 0.50 -0.40 2.30
C TYR A 278 1.06 0.75 3.14
N TYR A 279 0.78 0.83 4.45
CA TYR A 279 1.48 1.75 5.35
C TYR A 279 2.98 1.51 5.32
N PHE A 280 3.39 0.24 5.32
CA PHE A 280 4.80 -0.10 5.23
C PHE A 280 5.45 0.34 3.92
N MET A 281 4.72 0.48 2.80
CA MET A 281 5.27 1.08 1.58
C MET A 281 5.70 2.53 1.81
N TYR A 282 4.87 3.33 2.50
CA TYR A 282 5.20 4.72 2.83
C TYR A 282 6.35 4.81 3.83
N ILE A 283 6.29 4.02 4.91
CA ILE A 283 7.35 3.95 5.93
C ILE A 283 8.69 3.60 5.26
N ASP A 284 8.71 2.63 4.35
CA ASP A 284 9.92 2.29 3.60
C ASP A 284 10.50 3.45 2.81
N GLN A 285 9.68 4.26 2.14
CA GLN A 285 10.16 5.42 1.40
C GLN A 285 10.72 6.51 2.31
N ILE A 286 10.10 6.70 3.48
CA ILE A 286 10.57 7.64 4.50
C ILE A 286 11.94 7.18 5.03
N LEU A 287 12.06 5.91 5.43
CA LEU A 287 13.31 5.34 5.93
C LEU A 287 14.43 5.40 4.89
N LEU A 288 14.12 5.05 3.63
CA LEU A 288 15.09 5.09 2.52
C LEU A 288 15.61 6.51 2.29
N ARG A 289 14.76 7.52 2.47
CA ARG A 289 15.17 8.93 2.30
C ARG A 289 16.16 9.36 3.37
N PHE A 290 15.85 9.14 4.65
CA PHE A 290 16.74 9.46 5.76
C PHE A 290 18.10 8.75 5.63
N TYR A 291 18.07 7.52 5.12
CA TYR A 291 19.28 6.77 4.86
C TYR A 291 20.19 7.41 3.81
N VAL A 292 19.64 7.73 2.63
CA VAL A 292 20.41 8.34 1.53
C VAL A 292 21.01 9.68 1.96
N GLU A 293 20.29 10.44 2.77
CA GLU A 293 20.73 11.75 3.26
C GLU A 293 21.89 11.63 4.26
N ARG A 294 21.79 10.71 5.23
CA ARG A 294 22.85 10.47 6.22
C ARG A 294 24.16 9.95 5.61
N ASN A 295 24.07 9.22 4.51
CA ASN A 295 25.24 8.66 3.82
C ASN A 295 25.84 9.60 2.78
N ASN A 296 25.23 10.74 2.50
CA ASN A 296 25.76 11.68 1.55
C ASN A 296 26.87 12.53 2.21
N PRO A 297 28.13 12.46 1.75
CA PRO A 297 29.25 13.16 2.38
C PRO A 297 29.05 14.69 2.45
N LYS A 298 28.19 15.25 1.59
CA LYS A 298 27.84 16.68 1.59
C LYS A 298 27.18 17.17 2.88
N PHE A 299 26.52 16.27 3.63
CA PHE A 299 25.88 16.61 4.91
C PHE A 299 26.72 16.21 6.13
N LYS A 300 27.92 15.66 5.93
CA LYS A 300 28.82 15.23 7.00
C LYS A 300 29.65 16.39 7.61
N ILE A 301 29.32 17.64 7.28
CA ILE A 301 30.09 18.82 7.63
C ILE A 301 29.34 19.61 8.72
N SER A 302 30.05 19.93 9.81
CA SER A 302 29.77 20.92 10.86
C SER A 302 29.24 20.50 12.23
N SER A 303 29.49 19.26 12.71
CA SER A 303 29.51 19.04 14.17
C SER A 303 30.90 19.21 14.81
N THR A 304 31.91 19.63 14.03
CA THR A 304 33.28 19.86 14.51
C THR A 304 33.50 21.34 14.83
N ASN A 305 32.75 21.87 15.79
CA ASN A 305 33.12 23.12 16.49
C ASN A 305 33.52 22.86 17.95
N SER A 306 33.91 21.62 18.30
CA SER A 306 34.50 21.29 19.61
C SER A 306 35.99 21.66 19.72
N ASN A 307 36.61 22.24 18.69
CA ASN A 307 38.00 22.71 18.77
C ASN A 307 38.13 24.15 19.28
N MET A 308 37.04 24.85 19.59
CA MET A 308 37.11 26.21 20.14
C MET A 308 37.50 26.26 21.64
N PHE A 309 37.74 25.10 22.29
CA PHE A 309 38.26 25.03 23.67
C PHE A 309 39.60 24.31 23.81
N ARG A 310 40.33 24.05 22.72
CA ARG A 310 41.73 23.61 22.83
C ARG A 310 42.62 24.85 22.80
N GLY A 311 42.54 25.62 23.90
CA GLY A 311 43.51 26.64 24.23
C GLY A 311 44.92 26.06 24.12
N GLU A 312 45.77 26.82 23.46
CA GLU A 312 47.17 26.56 23.23
C GLU A 312 47.90 26.24 24.55
N VAL A 313 48.37 25.01 24.69
CA VAL A 313 49.60 24.75 25.43
C VAL A 313 50.63 24.36 24.39
N ASN A 314 51.34 25.38 23.90
CA ASN A 314 52.56 25.24 23.12
C ASN A 314 53.65 24.64 24.03
N LEU A 315 53.78 23.32 24.07
CA LEU A 315 55.01 22.67 24.48
C LEU A 315 55.83 22.36 23.23
N ASN A 316 56.92 23.12 23.09
CA ASN A 316 57.99 22.94 22.12
C ASN A 316 58.50 21.49 22.15
N LEU A 317 58.12 20.70 21.15
CA LEU A 317 58.71 19.40 20.83
C LEU A 317 59.46 19.48 19.49
N LYS A 318 60.22 20.58 19.31
CA LYS A 318 60.97 20.88 18.09
C LYS A 318 62.35 20.22 18.03
N GLU A 319 62.65 19.26 18.89
CA GLU A 319 64.03 18.76 19.05
C GLU A 319 64.24 17.25 18.84
N ILE A 320 63.26 16.46 18.35
CA ILE A 320 63.48 14.99 18.23
C ILE A 320 63.29 14.39 16.82
N SER A 321 62.68 15.05 15.83
CA SER A 321 62.32 14.36 14.57
C SER A 321 63.00 14.85 13.29
N SER A 322 64.01 15.71 13.37
CA SER A 322 64.82 16.06 12.19
C SER A 322 66.07 15.19 12.12
N THR A 323 65.93 13.98 11.57
CA THR A 323 66.87 13.34 10.62
C THR A 323 66.51 11.87 10.47
N LEU A 324 65.38 11.58 9.82
CA LEU A 324 65.25 10.34 9.04
C LEU A 324 64.46 10.68 7.78
N SER A 325 65.28 11.00 6.80
CA SER A 325 65.05 11.28 5.40
C SER A 325 64.46 10.10 4.63
N LEU A 326 63.90 10.43 3.45
CA LEU A 326 63.71 9.59 2.25
C LEU A 326 62.53 8.60 2.34
N THR A 327 61.56 8.55 1.43
CA THR A 327 61.58 8.81 -0.02
C THR A 327 60.18 9.11 -0.54
N SER A 328 60.14 10.03 -1.49
CA SER A 328 59.04 10.27 -2.43
C SER A 328 58.75 9.07 -3.32
N ILE A 329 57.49 8.61 -3.38
CA ILE A 329 56.98 7.91 -4.57
C ILE A 329 55.67 8.56 -5.01
N HIS A 330 55.74 8.96 -6.27
CA HIS A 330 54.78 9.62 -7.10
C HIS A 330 53.96 8.55 -7.83
N SER A 331 52.63 8.56 -7.72
CA SER A 331 51.77 7.97 -8.76
C SER A 331 50.42 8.64 -8.84
N ASN A 332 50.26 9.33 -9.97
CA ASN A 332 49.01 9.67 -10.63
C ASN A 332 48.12 8.43 -10.75
N GLU A 333 46.82 8.53 -10.43
CA GLU A 333 45.83 7.91 -11.29
C GLU A 333 44.45 8.58 -11.22
N LYS A 334 44.00 8.96 -12.43
CA LYS A 334 42.70 9.48 -12.84
C LYS A 334 41.61 8.47 -12.44
N GLY A 335 40.47 8.84 -11.88
CA GLY A 335 39.43 9.61 -12.58
C GLY A 335 38.54 8.69 -13.41
N ILE A 336 37.57 8.01 -12.79
CA ILE A 336 36.39 7.45 -13.49
C ILE A 336 35.13 7.77 -12.68
N THR A 337 34.35 8.70 -13.22
CA THR A 337 32.98 9.05 -12.88
C THR A 337 32.00 8.23 -13.73
N ASN A 338 30.93 7.69 -13.14
CA ASN A 338 29.52 7.88 -13.54
C ASN A 338 28.59 6.73 -13.14
N TRP A 339 27.38 7.13 -12.71
CA TRP A 339 26.13 6.41 -12.39
C TRP A 339 25.89 5.99 -10.93
#